data_AF-A0A8H7W2D7-F1
#
_entry.id   AF-A0A8H7W2D7-F1
#
_cell.length_a   1.000
_cell.length_b   1.000
_cell.length_c   1.000
_cell.angle_alpha   90.00
_cell.angle_beta   90.00
_cell.angle_gamma   90.00
#
_symmetry.space_group_name_H-M   'P 1'
#
loop_
_entity.id
_entity.type
_entity.pdbx_description
1 polymer ?
#
loop_
_entity_poly.entity_id
_entity_poly.type
_entity_poly.pdbx_seq_one_letter_code
_entity_poly.pdbx_strand_id
1 'polypeptide(L)'
;MSRSPKLTKTDSSLSLRTRKSNQDFRVLVAESVGRKAGSPLAMDEQSYHSGTEVVPEENQGLLNQVIEMGIDEEQWSPSKTKSSFKRPLFSVNNLLKGLILIFVLGCFIVATKVVVSELDDVLVKRDTMYYNGSTYFDSTVIYISLDGFRNDYLDRKVTPNIDLLAEQGIRAEYMNPSFPSITFPNHWTLVTGLYPESHGIVANEFFDPTLRQEFIHKNATISGEPKWWGGEPIWVTSKKQGKKSAVIMWPGSNVPIDSIEPDYYVPYTRTTTAIDKMDLALNWLDLPIEERPQSISIYIPQIDQKGHGGGPDGKQLNSVLSDMDDAIGHLMKGLTTRNLDSHVHLVVVSDHGMAATDKSRLIFYDHILSKESESFLRDREAWPLLGLRPKQDAPDYALDQVYNEIQQYVQQNQPVPFQVFKRNEMPARFHYDATDRIAPILIIPDVGYSIIRSTDYDPNSGLDYRPRGIHGYDNLALEMRAIFTARGPQVEKRYSAGTVVEPFFNTEMYRFLTILLDVEAAPNNSTLNGVFKVQQEK
;
A
#
# COMPACT_ATOMS: atom_id res chain seq x y z
N MET A 1 -66.72 -20.87 15.37
CA MET A 1 -66.74 -19.40 15.16
C MET A 1 -65.30 -18.93 15.36
N SER A 2 -64.44 -18.79 14.34
CA SER A 2 -64.48 -17.87 13.19
C SER A 2 -64.43 -16.39 13.58
N ARG A 3 -63.24 -15.78 13.50
CA ARG A 3 -62.94 -14.68 12.56
C ARG A 3 -61.45 -14.28 12.57
N SER A 4 -60.85 -14.27 11.38
CA SER A 4 -59.51 -13.73 11.11
C SER A 4 -59.58 -12.24 10.73
N PRO A 5 -58.49 -11.45 10.91
CA PRO A 5 -58.30 -10.20 10.19
C PRO A 5 -57.61 -10.43 8.83
N LYS A 6 -58.26 -9.89 7.82
CA LYS A 6 -57.97 -9.89 6.38
C LYS A 6 -56.62 -9.25 6.01
N LEU A 7 -56.02 -9.77 4.94
CA LEU A 7 -55.11 -9.01 4.09
C LEU A 7 -55.83 -7.85 3.39
N THR A 8 -55.12 -6.76 3.13
CA THR A 8 -55.49 -5.74 2.13
C THR A 8 -54.39 -5.67 1.07
N LYS A 9 -54.74 -5.98 -0.19
CA LYS A 9 -53.94 -5.62 -1.36
C LYS A 9 -54.15 -4.12 -1.66
N THR A 10 -53.08 -3.45 -2.06
CA THR A 10 -53.14 -2.23 -2.89
C THR A 10 -52.10 -2.36 -4.00
N ASP A 11 -52.57 -2.58 -5.22
CA ASP A 11 -51.75 -2.38 -6.42
C ASP A 11 -51.55 -0.89 -6.65
N SER A 12 -50.32 -0.46 -6.88
CA SER A 12 -50.05 0.70 -7.73
C SER A 12 -48.74 0.49 -8.48
N SER A 13 -48.88 0.19 -9.77
CA SER A 13 -47.77 0.09 -10.72
C SER A 13 -47.03 1.42 -10.83
N LEU A 14 -45.70 1.39 -10.74
CA LEU A 14 -44.83 2.49 -11.15
C LEU A 14 -43.76 1.96 -12.09
N SER A 15 -43.55 2.71 -13.17
CA SER A 15 -42.96 2.19 -14.40
C SER A 15 -41.43 2.21 -14.41
N LEU A 16 -40.85 1.15 -14.97
CA LEU A 16 -39.46 1.13 -15.43
C LEU A 16 -39.25 2.23 -16.47
N ARG A 17 -38.70 3.38 -16.05
CA ARG A 17 -38.08 4.36 -16.95
C ARG A 17 -36.58 4.13 -16.97
N THR A 18 -36.13 3.36 -17.95
CA THR A 18 -34.72 3.32 -18.35
C THR A 18 -34.26 4.73 -18.72
N ARG A 19 -33.33 5.31 -17.95
CA ARG A 19 -32.64 6.53 -18.34
C ARG A 19 -31.16 6.21 -18.52
N LYS A 20 -30.76 6.06 -19.79
CA LYS A 20 -29.34 6.14 -20.16
C LYS A 20 -28.85 7.54 -19.83
N SER A 21 -27.75 7.63 -19.09
CA SER A 21 -26.88 8.80 -19.09
C SER A 21 -25.45 8.32 -18.81
N ASN A 22 -24.67 8.18 -19.89
CA ASN A 22 -23.22 8.26 -19.75
C ASN A 22 -22.91 9.69 -19.30
N GLN A 23 -22.22 9.86 -18.19
CA GLN A 23 -21.45 11.06 -17.90
C GLN A 23 -20.14 10.67 -17.23
N ASP A 24 -19.08 11.39 -17.61
CA ASP A 24 -17.69 11.05 -17.33
C ASP A 24 -17.33 11.27 -15.85
N PHE A 25 -16.81 10.22 -15.21
CA PHE A 25 -16.12 10.37 -13.93
C PHE A 25 -14.68 10.82 -14.15
N ARG A 26 -14.50 12.11 -14.43
CA ARG A 26 -13.20 12.80 -14.30
C ARG A 26 -13.30 13.89 -13.25
N VAL A 27 -12.52 13.71 -12.18
CA VAL A 27 -12.07 14.71 -11.19
C VAL A 27 -13.16 15.56 -10.51
N LEU A 28 -13.44 15.27 -9.23
CA LEU A 28 -14.12 16.21 -8.34
C LEU A 28 -13.08 17.10 -7.63
N VAL A 29 -12.86 18.32 -8.14
CA VAL A 29 -12.30 19.42 -7.34
C VAL A 29 -13.45 20.09 -6.57
N ALA A 30 -13.31 20.23 -5.25
CA ALA A 30 -14.32 20.86 -4.43
C ALA A 30 -14.12 22.38 -4.36
N GLU A 31 -14.92 23.16 -5.11
CA GLU A 31 -15.04 24.60 -4.87
C GLU A 31 -16.08 24.91 -3.78
N SER A 32 -15.65 25.58 -2.72
CA SER A 32 -16.52 26.00 -1.62
C SER A 32 -17.17 27.37 -1.89
N VAL A 33 -18.51 27.44 -1.94
CA VAL A 33 -19.24 28.71 -2.09
C VAL A 33 -19.64 29.30 -0.73
N GLY A 34 -19.04 30.43 -0.35
CA GLY A 34 -19.25 31.14 0.93
C GLY A 34 -19.54 32.64 0.79
N ARG A 35 -20.68 32.98 0.17
CA ARG A 35 -21.38 34.28 0.06
C ARG A 35 -20.75 35.59 0.65
N LYS A 36 -20.58 36.57 -0.26
CA LYS A 36 -21.02 37.99 -0.20
C LYS A 36 -20.70 38.86 1.05
N ALA A 37 -20.03 40.00 0.84
CA ALA A 37 -20.67 41.30 0.53
C ALA A 37 -19.65 42.43 0.27
N GLY A 38 -20.00 43.44 -0.54
CA GLY A 38 -19.30 44.73 -0.59
C GLY A 38 -18.64 45.14 -1.92
N SER A 39 -19.42 45.55 -2.91
CA SER A 39 -18.98 46.40 -4.04
C SER A 39 -19.18 47.89 -3.69
N PRO A 40 -18.89 48.89 -4.56
CA PRO A 40 -18.04 48.90 -5.77
C PRO A 40 -17.06 50.11 -5.80
N LEU A 41 -16.24 50.23 -6.86
CA LEU A 41 -16.16 51.42 -7.73
C LEU A 41 -15.30 51.13 -8.97
N ALA A 42 -15.52 51.88 -10.05
CA ALA A 42 -14.99 51.63 -11.39
C ALA A 42 -13.99 52.72 -11.86
N MET A 43 -13.68 52.75 -13.16
CA MET A 43 -12.69 53.58 -13.90
C MET A 43 -11.29 52.93 -14.02
N ASP A 44 -10.58 52.97 -15.15
CA ASP A 44 -10.96 53.47 -16.49
C ASP A 44 -10.16 52.82 -17.64
N GLU A 45 -10.66 53.11 -18.84
CA GLU A 45 -10.24 52.84 -20.21
C GLU A 45 -8.75 53.03 -20.61
N GLN A 46 -8.33 52.27 -21.64
CA GLN A 46 -7.65 52.70 -22.90
C GLN A 46 -7.39 51.44 -23.74
N SER A 47 -7.94 51.16 -24.94
CA SER A 47 -8.27 51.92 -26.18
C SER A 47 -7.16 51.93 -27.26
N TYR A 48 -7.59 51.96 -28.54
CA TYR A 48 -6.90 51.80 -29.85
C TYR A 48 -6.84 50.36 -30.41
N HIS A 49 -7.70 49.97 -31.39
CA HIS A 49 -7.71 50.28 -32.85
C HIS A 49 -6.54 49.65 -33.64
N SER A 50 -6.68 49.13 -34.86
CA SER A 50 -7.85 48.76 -35.73
C SER A 50 -7.30 48.01 -36.97
N GLY A 51 -8.07 47.14 -37.65
CA GLY A 51 -7.55 46.45 -38.86
C GLY A 51 -8.35 45.27 -39.44
N THR A 52 -9.50 45.57 -40.04
CA THR A 52 -10.27 44.77 -41.03
C THR A 52 -9.44 44.47 -42.31
N GLU A 53 -9.70 43.49 -43.21
CA GLU A 53 -10.68 42.38 -43.37
C GLU A 53 -10.37 41.59 -44.70
N VAL A 54 -11.17 40.57 -45.03
CA VAL A 54 -11.46 39.95 -46.36
C VAL A 54 -10.68 38.67 -46.81
N VAL A 55 -11.42 37.81 -47.54
CA VAL A 55 -11.36 36.35 -47.75
C VAL A 55 -11.84 36.06 -49.20
N PRO A 56 -11.25 35.13 -50.01
CA PRO A 56 -11.82 33.77 -50.15
C PRO A 56 -10.85 32.60 -50.51
N GLU A 57 -11.47 31.48 -50.88
CA GLU A 57 -11.04 30.09 -51.09
C GLU A 57 -10.39 29.70 -52.46
N GLU A 58 -9.92 28.44 -52.51
CA GLU A 58 -10.30 27.38 -53.50
C GLU A 58 -9.26 26.76 -54.48
N ASN A 59 -9.40 25.42 -54.64
CA ASN A 59 -9.08 24.54 -55.79
C ASN A 59 -7.81 23.65 -55.88
N GLN A 60 -8.01 22.53 -56.60
CA GLN A 60 -7.19 21.31 -56.69
C GLN A 60 -6.49 21.11 -58.07
N GLY A 61 -5.49 20.21 -58.14
CA GLY A 61 -4.99 19.53 -59.36
C GLY A 61 -3.60 18.91 -59.12
N LEU A 62 -3.34 17.61 -59.22
CA LEU A 62 -3.41 16.61 -60.31
C LEU A 62 -2.15 16.49 -61.22
N LEU A 63 -1.46 15.35 -61.04
CA LEU A 63 -0.62 14.53 -61.93
C LEU A 63 -0.20 15.04 -63.33
N ASN A 64 1.10 14.90 -63.65
CA ASN A 64 1.58 14.02 -64.74
C ASN A 64 3.12 14.03 -64.91
N GLN A 65 3.73 12.85 -65.12
CA GLN A 65 4.71 12.62 -66.20
C GLN A 65 4.94 11.12 -66.44
N VAL A 66 5.07 10.75 -67.72
CA VAL A 66 5.24 9.39 -68.24
C VAL A 66 6.55 9.33 -69.02
N ILE A 67 7.22 8.18 -69.04
CA ILE A 67 8.35 7.89 -69.94
C ILE A 67 8.05 6.57 -70.68
N GLU A 68 8.21 6.60 -72.01
CA GLU A 68 7.95 5.46 -72.91
C GLU A 68 9.19 4.56 -73.12
N MET A 69 8.94 3.40 -73.73
CA MET A 69 9.88 2.29 -73.91
C MET A 69 10.65 2.37 -75.24
N GLY A 70 11.83 1.73 -75.29
CA GLY A 70 12.53 1.35 -76.51
C GLY A 70 13.10 -0.06 -76.34
N ILE A 71 12.96 -0.89 -77.38
CA ILE A 71 13.27 -2.33 -77.39
C ILE A 71 14.49 -2.58 -78.27
N ASP A 72 15.32 -3.59 -77.94
CA ASP A 72 15.91 -4.48 -78.95
C ASP A 72 16.28 -5.84 -78.31
N GLU A 73 16.00 -6.92 -79.03
CA GLU A 73 16.36 -8.30 -78.68
C GLU A 73 17.68 -8.69 -79.37
N GLU A 74 18.48 -9.60 -78.79
CA GLU A 74 18.92 -10.79 -79.55
C GLU A 74 19.60 -11.90 -78.71
N GLN A 75 18.99 -13.08 -78.82
CA GLN A 75 19.60 -14.41 -79.03
C GLN A 75 20.49 -15.13 -77.99
N TRP A 76 20.33 -16.45 -78.05
CA TRP A 76 20.81 -17.49 -77.15
C TRP A 76 21.74 -18.45 -77.90
N SER A 77 22.84 -18.89 -77.27
CA SER A 77 23.36 -20.25 -77.50
C SER A 77 24.33 -20.70 -76.38
N PRO A 78 24.21 -21.95 -75.87
CA PRO A 78 25.17 -22.51 -74.92
C PRO A 78 26.21 -23.38 -75.63
N SER A 79 27.49 -23.25 -75.28
CA SER A 79 28.50 -24.24 -75.63
C SER A 79 29.32 -24.69 -74.43
N LYS A 80 29.46 -26.02 -74.29
CA LYS A 80 30.35 -26.66 -73.32
C LYS A 80 31.77 -26.61 -73.86
N THR A 81 32.79 -26.44 -73.02
CA THR A 81 33.88 -27.44 -72.91
C THR A 81 34.94 -27.15 -71.82
N LYS A 82 35.28 -28.25 -71.13
CA LYS A 82 36.62 -28.64 -70.63
C LYS A 82 37.38 -27.73 -69.65
N SER A 83 37.46 -28.25 -68.43
CA SER A 83 38.49 -27.97 -67.42
C SER A 83 39.92 -27.95 -67.95
N SER A 84 40.73 -27.03 -67.42
CA SER A 84 42.15 -27.32 -67.14
C SER A 84 42.41 -27.15 -65.64
N PHE A 85 42.93 -28.20 -65.01
CA PHE A 85 43.12 -28.24 -63.56
C PHE A 85 44.44 -27.54 -63.20
N LYS A 86 44.40 -26.22 -62.95
CA LYS A 86 45.51 -25.51 -62.30
C LYS A 86 45.21 -25.40 -60.81
N ARG A 87 46.11 -25.94 -59.97
CA ARG A 87 46.00 -25.88 -58.49
C ARG A 87 45.89 -24.41 -58.06
N PRO A 88 44.89 -24.02 -57.26
CA PRO A 88 44.85 -22.67 -56.72
C PRO A 88 45.97 -22.52 -55.69
N LEU A 89 46.92 -21.63 -55.97
CA LEU A 89 47.71 -20.99 -54.92
C LEU A 89 46.70 -20.26 -54.02
N PHE A 90 46.57 -20.70 -52.76
CA PHE A 90 45.82 -19.97 -51.75
C PHE A 90 46.55 -18.66 -51.47
N SER A 91 46.20 -17.62 -52.24
CA SER A 91 46.64 -16.25 -51.96
C SER A 91 46.18 -15.86 -50.57
N VAL A 92 47.07 -15.21 -49.81
CA VAL A 92 46.77 -14.70 -48.45
C VAL A 92 45.52 -13.81 -48.45
N ASN A 93 45.23 -13.11 -49.56
CA ASN A 93 44.00 -12.34 -49.75
C ASN A 93 42.71 -13.19 -49.68
N ASN A 94 42.73 -14.44 -50.12
CA ASN A 94 41.55 -15.31 -50.04
C ASN A 94 41.35 -15.84 -48.61
N LEU A 95 42.44 -16.09 -47.88
CA LEU A 95 42.39 -16.42 -46.46
C LEU A 95 41.84 -15.24 -45.64
N LEU A 96 42.33 -14.03 -45.90
CA LEU A 96 41.91 -12.80 -45.24
C LEU A 96 40.43 -12.47 -45.53
N LYS A 97 39.98 -12.62 -46.79
CA LYS A 97 38.55 -12.50 -47.15
C LYS A 97 37.68 -13.54 -46.44
N GLY A 98 38.17 -14.78 -46.29
CA GLY A 98 37.49 -15.82 -45.53
C GLY A 98 37.34 -15.45 -44.04
N LEU A 99 38.41 -14.95 -43.41
CA LEU A 99 38.40 -14.50 -42.02
C LEU A 99 37.47 -13.29 -41.80
N ILE A 100 37.47 -12.31 -42.72
CA ILE A 100 36.54 -11.16 -42.67
C ILE A 100 35.09 -11.65 -42.79
N LEU A 101 34.81 -12.59 -43.71
CA LEU A 101 33.46 -13.14 -43.87
C LEU A 101 32.99 -13.90 -42.61
N ILE A 102 33.87 -14.70 -42.00
CA ILE A 102 33.58 -15.41 -40.74
C ILE A 102 33.32 -14.40 -39.61
N PHE A 103 34.11 -13.33 -39.52
CA PHE A 103 33.92 -12.28 -38.51
C PHE A 103 32.58 -11.56 -38.69
N VAL A 104 32.26 -11.13 -39.92
CA VAL A 104 30.97 -10.47 -40.22
C VAL A 104 29.79 -11.40 -39.94
N LEU A 105 29.89 -12.69 -40.31
CA LEU A 105 28.85 -13.67 -40.02
C LEU A 105 28.69 -13.91 -38.50
N GLY A 106 29.81 -13.95 -37.76
CA GLY A 106 29.82 -14.02 -36.30
C GLY A 106 29.16 -12.81 -35.65
N CYS A 107 29.50 -11.60 -36.08
CA CYS A 107 28.84 -10.36 -35.64
C CYS A 107 27.35 -10.35 -35.97
N PHE A 108 26.94 -10.84 -37.15
CA PHE A 108 25.54 -10.93 -37.54
C PHE A 108 24.77 -11.94 -36.68
N ILE A 109 25.37 -13.09 -36.35
CA ILE A 109 24.80 -14.09 -35.43
C ILE A 109 24.69 -13.54 -34.00
N VAL A 110 25.67 -12.77 -33.53
CA VAL A 110 25.60 -12.11 -32.22
C VAL A 110 24.52 -11.02 -32.21
N ALA A 111 24.47 -10.16 -33.23
CA ALA A 111 23.46 -9.12 -33.35
C ALA A 111 22.03 -9.71 -33.46
N THR A 112 21.83 -10.77 -34.25
CA THR A 112 20.53 -11.46 -34.29
C THR A 112 20.20 -12.16 -32.99
N LYS A 113 21.18 -12.71 -32.25
CA LYS A 113 20.93 -13.24 -30.90
C LYS A 113 20.57 -12.14 -29.88
N VAL A 114 21.18 -10.96 -29.95
CA VAL A 114 20.83 -9.83 -29.09
C VAL A 114 19.43 -9.33 -29.44
N VAL A 115 19.13 -9.10 -30.72
CA VAL A 115 17.80 -8.65 -31.16
C VAL A 115 16.71 -9.71 -30.89
N VAL A 116 17.01 -11.01 -31.01
CA VAL A 116 16.08 -12.08 -30.62
C VAL A 116 15.94 -12.17 -29.10
N SER A 117 17.01 -11.91 -28.31
CA SER A 117 16.90 -11.82 -26.84
C SER A 117 16.03 -10.64 -26.43
N GLU A 118 16.24 -9.45 -27.01
CA GLU A 118 15.42 -8.27 -26.74
C GLU A 118 13.96 -8.48 -27.21
N LEU A 119 13.74 -9.15 -28.35
CA LEU A 119 12.40 -9.51 -28.80
C LEU A 119 11.75 -10.58 -27.93
N ASP A 120 12.49 -11.60 -27.46
CA ASP A 120 11.99 -12.60 -26.52
C ASP A 120 11.68 -11.93 -25.17
N ASP A 121 12.54 -11.05 -24.64
CA ASP A 121 12.25 -10.29 -23.41
C ASP A 121 10.99 -9.40 -23.56
N VAL A 122 10.78 -8.81 -24.75
CA VAL A 122 9.57 -8.02 -25.10
C VAL A 122 8.34 -8.90 -25.35
N LEU A 123 8.49 -10.16 -25.78
CA LEU A 123 7.38 -11.07 -26.11
C LEU A 123 7.00 -12.04 -24.97
N VAL A 124 7.94 -12.34 -24.06
CA VAL A 124 7.79 -13.32 -22.96
C VAL A 124 7.19 -12.69 -21.71
N LYS A 125 7.34 -11.37 -21.49
CA LYS A 125 6.59 -10.62 -20.46
C LYS A 125 5.21 -10.15 -20.95
N ARG A 126 4.43 -11.06 -21.53
CA ARG A 126 2.97 -10.93 -21.46
C ARG A 126 2.52 -11.49 -20.11
N ASP A 127 2.00 -10.60 -19.27
CA ASP A 127 1.26 -10.96 -18.06
C ASP A 127 0.31 -12.13 -18.33
N THR A 128 0.08 -12.96 -17.31
CA THR A 128 -0.96 -13.99 -17.41
C THR A 128 -2.31 -13.31 -17.55
N MET A 129 -2.79 -13.12 -18.78
CA MET A 129 -4.10 -12.59 -19.06
C MET A 129 -5.17 -13.65 -18.82
N TYR A 130 -6.14 -13.32 -17.99
CA TYR A 130 -7.32 -14.11 -17.69
C TYR A 130 -8.53 -13.53 -18.45
N TYR A 131 -9.47 -14.37 -18.89
CA TYR A 131 -10.67 -13.93 -19.61
C TYR A 131 -11.92 -14.31 -18.82
N ASN A 132 -12.73 -13.34 -18.41
CA ASN A 132 -13.90 -13.60 -17.54
C ASN A 132 -15.18 -13.94 -18.31
N GLY A 133 -15.12 -14.07 -19.64
CA GLY A 133 -16.30 -14.28 -20.49
C GLY A 133 -16.85 -13.01 -21.15
N SER A 134 -16.32 -11.82 -20.79
CA SER A 134 -16.65 -10.56 -21.48
C SER A 134 -15.40 -9.76 -21.88
N THR A 135 -14.39 -9.70 -21.02
CA THR A 135 -13.15 -8.94 -21.26
C THR A 135 -11.92 -9.62 -20.64
N TYR A 136 -10.73 -9.20 -21.07
CA TYR A 136 -9.45 -9.67 -20.51
C TYR A 136 -9.10 -8.89 -19.24
N PHE A 137 -8.37 -9.55 -18.33
CA PHE A 137 -7.85 -9.06 -17.07
C PHE A 137 -6.40 -9.51 -16.93
N ASP A 138 -5.51 -8.61 -16.51
CA ASP A 138 -4.17 -8.99 -16.06
C ASP A 138 -4.22 -9.57 -14.63
N SER A 139 -3.06 -9.90 -14.06
CA SER A 139 -2.97 -10.29 -12.65
C SER A 139 -3.25 -9.09 -11.74
N THR A 140 -4.46 -9.04 -11.18
CA THR A 140 -4.93 -7.95 -10.30
C THR A 140 -4.94 -8.39 -8.84
N VAL A 141 -4.48 -7.51 -7.93
CA VAL A 141 -4.54 -7.69 -6.48
C VAL A 141 -5.41 -6.61 -5.85
N ILE A 142 -6.38 -7.03 -5.03
CA ILE A 142 -7.06 -6.21 -4.04
C ILE A 142 -6.48 -6.54 -2.67
N TYR A 143 -5.83 -5.55 -2.06
CA TYR A 143 -5.18 -5.64 -0.76
C TYR A 143 -5.91 -4.78 0.26
N ILE A 144 -6.44 -5.39 1.31
CA ILE A 144 -7.32 -4.74 2.29
C ILE A 144 -6.71 -4.83 3.67
N SER A 145 -6.49 -3.69 4.32
CA SER A 145 -6.14 -3.61 5.74
C SER A 145 -7.36 -3.27 6.58
N LEU A 146 -7.68 -4.16 7.53
CA LEU A 146 -8.67 -3.97 8.59
C LEU A 146 -7.93 -3.52 9.86
N ASP A 147 -7.86 -2.21 10.09
CA ASP A 147 -7.07 -1.59 11.16
C ASP A 147 -7.44 -2.15 12.54
N GLY A 148 -6.44 -2.58 13.32
CA GLY A 148 -6.64 -3.10 14.68
C GLY A 148 -7.38 -4.45 14.77
N PHE A 149 -7.56 -5.18 13.66
CA PHE A 149 -8.13 -6.54 13.68
C PHE A 149 -7.14 -7.54 14.29
N ARG A 150 -7.20 -7.65 15.62
CA ARG A 150 -6.45 -8.63 16.41
C ARG A 150 -6.82 -10.07 16.01
N ASN A 151 -5.80 -10.92 15.91
CA ASN A 151 -5.90 -12.29 15.40
C ASN A 151 -7.01 -13.14 16.04
N ASP A 152 -7.13 -13.15 17.37
CA ASP A 152 -8.13 -13.94 18.11
C ASP A 152 -9.60 -13.45 17.93
N TYR A 153 -9.83 -12.35 17.22
CA TYR A 153 -11.19 -11.94 16.86
C TYR A 153 -11.85 -12.91 15.86
N LEU A 154 -11.07 -13.68 15.09
CA LEU A 154 -11.57 -14.76 14.22
C LEU A 154 -12.24 -15.90 15.02
N ASP A 155 -11.88 -16.07 16.29
CA ASP A 155 -12.49 -17.08 17.16
C ASP A 155 -13.86 -16.65 17.70
N ARG A 156 -14.28 -15.39 17.49
CA ARG A 156 -15.58 -14.86 17.93
C ARG A 156 -16.76 -15.35 17.07
N LYS A 157 -16.50 -16.01 15.92
CA LYS A 157 -17.50 -16.57 14.98
C LYS A 157 -18.54 -15.57 14.51
N VAL A 158 -18.07 -14.37 14.18
CA VAL A 158 -18.85 -13.25 13.61
C VAL A 158 -18.27 -12.75 12.28
N THR A 159 -17.37 -13.54 11.66
CA THR A 159 -16.69 -13.19 10.41
C THR A 159 -16.76 -14.32 9.36
N PRO A 160 -17.97 -14.79 8.99
CA PRO A 160 -18.14 -15.93 8.08
C PRO A 160 -17.60 -15.72 6.66
N ASN A 161 -17.53 -14.49 6.15
CA ASN A 161 -16.99 -14.22 4.81
C ASN A 161 -15.46 -14.25 4.79
N ILE A 162 -14.79 -13.75 5.84
CA ILE A 162 -13.34 -13.87 6.05
C ILE A 162 -12.95 -15.33 6.33
N ASP A 163 -13.77 -16.06 7.11
CA ASP A 163 -13.60 -17.50 7.31
C ASP A 163 -13.71 -18.25 5.96
N LEU A 164 -14.73 -17.97 5.14
CA LEU A 164 -14.89 -18.55 3.80
C LEU A 164 -13.72 -18.21 2.87
N LEU A 165 -13.19 -16.98 2.92
CA LEU A 165 -12.02 -16.57 2.16
C LEU A 165 -10.78 -17.40 2.54
N ALA A 166 -10.60 -17.68 3.83
CA ALA A 166 -9.53 -18.55 4.31
C ALA A 166 -9.74 -20.03 3.94
N GLU A 167 -10.98 -20.54 4.03
CA GLU A 167 -11.34 -21.91 3.61
C GLU A 167 -11.11 -22.15 2.11
N GLN A 168 -11.35 -21.14 1.27
CA GLN A 168 -11.10 -21.21 -0.17
C GLN A 168 -9.66 -20.87 -0.58
N GLY A 169 -8.88 -20.27 0.32
CA GLY A 169 -7.53 -19.76 0.07
C GLY A 169 -6.54 -20.27 1.11
N ILE A 170 -5.78 -19.35 1.70
CA ILE A 170 -4.88 -19.60 2.83
C ILE A 170 -5.09 -18.58 3.94
N ARG A 171 -4.72 -18.95 5.17
CA ARG A 171 -4.56 -18.00 6.29
C ARG A 171 -3.30 -18.26 7.08
N ALA A 172 -2.82 -17.27 7.82
CA ALA A 172 -1.76 -17.48 8.81
C ALA A 172 -2.35 -18.00 10.13
N GLU A 173 -1.54 -18.70 10.93
CA GLU A 173 -1.80 -18.81 12.37
C GLU A 173 -1.95 -17.41 12.98
N TYR A 174 -1.00 -16.52 12.70
CA TYR A 174 -1.05 -15.08 12.95
C TYR A 174 0.07 -14.38 12.17
N MET A 175 -0.08 -13.08 11.92
CA MET A 175 0.99 -12.23 11.43
C MET A 175 1.52 -11.36 12.58
N ASN A 176 2.85 -11.30 12.73
CA ASN A 176 3.48 -10.38 13.68
C ASN A 176 3.63 -9.00 13.02
N PRO A 177 3.24 -7.90 13.70
CA PRO A 177 3.61 -6.57 13.25
C PRO A 177 5.13 -6.33 13.36
N SER A 178 5.59 -5.24 12.76
CA SER A 178 6.87 -4.63 13.06
C SER A 178 6.75 -3.78 14.32
N PHE A 179 7.89 -3.53 14.99
CA PHE A 179 7.91 -2.69 16.18
C PHE A 179 8.14 -1.21 15.81
N PRO A 180 7.43 -0.26 16.43
CA PRO A 180 6.31 -0.44 17.35
C PRO A 180 5.05 -0.86 16.60
N SER A 181 4.15 -1.60 17.26
CA SER A 181 2.90 -2.09 16.64
C SER A 181 1.82 -0.98 16.52
N ILE A 182 2.17 0.10 15.82
CA ILE A 182 1.42 1.34 15.62
C ILE A 182 1.04 1.50 14.14
N THR A 183 -0.08 2.16 13.89
CA THR A 183 -0.78 2.24 12.60
C THR A 183 0.08 2.69 11.42
N PHE A 184 0.62 3.91 11.43
CA PHE A 184 1.37 4.44 10.27
C PHE A 184 2.66 3.65 9.98
N PRO A 185 3.50 3.30 10.98
CA PRO A 185 4.65 2.42 10.77
C PRO A 185 4.26 1.10 10.09
N ASN A 186 3.29 0.37 10.64
CA ASN A 186 2.93 -0.96 10.13
C ASN A 186 2.20 -0.92 8.79
N HIS A 187 1.32 0.04 8.56
CA HIS A 187 0.72 0.23 7.24
C HIS A 187 1.76 0.56 6.16
N TRP A 188 2.85 1.25 6.49
CA TRP A 188 3.92 1.50 5.53
C TRP A 188 4.84 0.28 5.33
N THR A 189 5.17 -0.46 6.40
CA THR A 189 5.82 -1.78 6.30
C THR A 189 5.02 -2.72 5.40
N LEU A 190 3.71 -2.81 5.58
CA LEU A 190 2.81 -3.69 4.82
C LEU A 190 2.84 -3.46 3.29
N VAL A 191 3.30 -2.30 2.83
CA VAL A 191 3.37 -1.94 1.40
C VAL A 191 4.79 -1.68 0.87
N THR A 192 5.81 -1.64 1.72
CA THR A 192 7.23 -1.47 1.33
C THR A 192 8.11 -2.66 1.68
N GLY A 193 7.68 -3.51 2.61
CA GLY A 193 8.45 -4.62 3.17
C GLY A 193 9.63 -4.18 4.01
N LEU A 194 9.68 -2.91 4.42
CA LEU A 194 10.76 -2.33 5.21
C LEU A 194 10.40 -2.25 6.70
N TYR A 195 11.40 -2.32 7.56
CA TYR A 195 11.24 -1.97 8.98
C TYR A 195 11.06 -0.45 9.18
N PRO A 196 10.37 -0.01 10.25
CA PRO A 196 10.17 1.41 10.57
C PRO A 196 11.44 2.26 10.61
N GLU A 197 12.57 1.71 11.06
CA GLU A 197 13.86 2.40 11.03
C GLU A 197 14.39 2.68 9.61
N SER A 198 14.05 1.81 8.65
CA SER A 198 14.53 1.87 7.25
C SER A 198 13.65 2.75 6.37
N HIS A 199 12.33 2.69 6.52
CA HIS A 199 11.41 3.57 5.77
C HIS A 199 11.13 4.90 6.49
N GLY A 200 11.63 5.09 7.71
CA GLY A 200 11.67 6.37 8.42
C GLY A 200 10.35 6.84 9.04
N ILE A 201 9.27 6.06 8.98
CA ILE A 201 8.02 6.33 9.68
C ILE A 201 8.02 5.48 10.95
N VAL A 202 8.64 6.02 12.00
CA VAL A 202 8.97 5.26 13.21
C VAL A 202 7.81 5.20 14.21
N ALA A 203 6.95 6.22 14.22
CA ALA A 203 5.75 6.28 15.05
C ALA A 203 4.66 7.12 14.36
N ASN A 204 3.46 7.17 14.96
CA ASN A 204 2.39 8.09 14.55
C ASN A 204 2.76 9.57 14.81
N GLU A 205 3.61 9.84 15.81
CA GLU A 205 4.09 11.16 16.25
C GLU A 205 5.57 11.03 16.69
N PHE A 206 6.49 11.77 16.07
CA PHE A 206 7.94 11.78 16.36
C PHE A 206 8.64 13.07 15.88
N PHE A 207 9.85 13.35 16.39
CA PHE A 207 10.68 14.48 15.96
C PHE A 207 11.87 14.03 15.12
N ASP A 208 12.08 14.64 13.96
CA ASP A 208 13.28 14.46 13.16
C ASP A 208 14.32 15.56 13.51
N PRO A 209 15.47 15.22 14.13
CA PRO A 209 16.45 16.20 14.57
C PRO A 209 17.27 16.82 13.42
N THR A 210 17.31 16.19 12.24
CA THR A 210 17.96 16.73 11.04
C THR A 210 17.07 17.79 10.39
N LEU A 211 15.79 17.48 10.19
CA LEU A 211 14.79 18.41 9.64
C LEU A 211 14.35 19.47 10.65
N ARG A 212 14.55 19.22 11.96
CA ARG A 212 14.05 20.02 13.09
C ARG A 212 12.53 20.22 13.06
N GLN A 213 11.81 19.17 12.67
CA GLN A 213 10.37 19.19 12.45
C GLN A 213 9.71 17.96 13.09
N GLU A 214 8.43 18.08 13.40
CA GLU A 214 7.63 17.01 13.98
C GLU A 214 6.75 16.38 12.90
N PHE A 215 6.76 15.05 12.83
CA PHE A 215 5.79 14.29 12.06
C PHE A 215 4.53 14.09 12.91
N ILE A 216 3.36 14.40 12.34
CA ILE A 216 2.06 14.21 13.00
C ILE A 216 1.11 13.55 12.00
N HIS A 217 0.87 12.24 12.14
CA HIS A 217 0.03 11.44 11.25
C HIS A 217 -1.37 12.03 10.94
N LYS A 218 -1.99 12.70 11.92
CA LYS A 218 -3.33 13.33 11.79
C LYS A 218 -3.32 14.65 11.01
N ASN A 219 -2.17 15.26 10.77
CA ASN A 219 -2.07 16.51 10.02
C ASN A 219 -1.62 16.22 8.60
N ALA A 220 -2.58 16.11 7.67
CA ALA A 220 -2.33 15.79 6.26
C ALA A 220 -1.36 16.75 5.55
N THR A 221 -1.24 18.01 6.00
CA THR A 221 -0.26 18.97 5.45
C THR A 221 1.17 18.62 5.85
N ILE A 222 1.38 17.98 7.00
CA ILE A 222 2.69 17.48 7.46
C ILE A 222 2.91 16.07 6.94
N SER A 223 1.97 15.15 7.19
CA SER A 223 2.10 13.74 6.83
C SER A 223 2.04 13.50 5.33
N GLY A 224 1.60 14.47 4.52
CA GLY A 224 1.67 14.43 3.06
C GLY A 224 3.03 14.79 2.45
N GLU A 225 4.01 15.25 3.24
CA GLU A 225 5.30 15.70 2.69
C GLU A 225 6.27 14.52 2.41
N PRO A 226 6.81 14.36 1.19
CA PRO A 226 7.66 13.22 0.82
C PRO A 226 8.91 13.01 1.69
N LYS A 227 9.45 14.07 2.29
CA LYS A 227 10.64 14.03 3.19
C LYS A 227 10.51 13.05 4.37
N TRP A 228 9.29 12.67 4.75
CA TRP A 228 9.04 11.72 5.82
C TRP A 228 9.12 10.26 5.35
N TRP A 229 8.84 9.97 4.09
CA TRP A 229 8.51 8.63 3.61
C TRP A 229 9.65 8.04 2.77
N GLY A 230 10.37 7.07 3.33
CA GLY A 230 11.36 6.27 2.61
C GLY A 230 10.78 4.98 2.05
N GLY A 231 11.55 4.32 1.19
CA GLY A 231 11.16 3.07 0.53
C GLY A 231 10.21 3.27 -0.65
N GLU A 232 9.87 2.17 -1.32
CA GLU A 232 8.98 2.16 -2.49
C GLU A 232 7.70 1.39 -2.17
N PRO A 233 6.52 2.04 -2.10
CA PRO A 233 5.27 1.35 -1.82
C PRO A 233 4.75 0.60 -3.05
N ILE A 234 3.99 -0.48 -2.82
CA ILE A 234 3.52 -1.41 -3.86
C ILE A 234 2.82 -0.74 -5.06
N TRP A 235 2.09 0.37 -4.85
CA TRP A 235 1.45 1.12 -5.94
C TRP A 235 2.46 1.85 -6.84
N VAL A 236 3.58 2.32 -6.29
CA VAL A 236 4.70 2.89 -7.06
C VAL A 236 5.45 1.79 -7.81
N THR A 237 5.71 0.65 -7.16
CA THR A 237 6.33 -0.53 -7.80
C THR A 237 5.52 -1.03 -9.00
N SER A 238 4.20 -1.13 -8.82
CA SER A 238 3.22 -1.44 -9.88
C SER A 238 3.37 -0.46 -11.04
N LYS A 239 3.30 0.85 -10.76
CA LYS A 239 3.30 1.90 -11.76
C LYS A 239 4.64 2.06 -12.51
N LYS A 240 5.78 1.92 -11.82
CA LYS A 240 7.11 1.87 -12.43
C LYS A 240 7.25 0.72 -13.45
N GLN A 241 6.43 -0.32 -13.32
CA GLN A 241 6.44 -1.51 -14.19
C GLN A 241 5.18 -1.59 -15.09
N GLY A 242 4.55 -0.45 -15.38
CA GLY A 242 3.48 -0.33 -16.37
C GLY A 242 2.09 -0.78 -15.91
N LYS A 243 1.93 -1.16 -14.64
CA LYS A 243 0.65 -1.64 -14.08
C LYS A 243 -0.02 -0.53 -13.28
N LYS A 244 -1.25 -0.17 -13.67
CA LYS A 244 -2.02 0.89 -13.03
C LYS A 244 -2.35 0.54 -11.57
N SER A 245 -2.37 1.56 -10.74
CA SER A 245 -2.52 1.46 -9.29
C SER A 245 -3.63 2.34 -8.77
N ALA A 246 -4.34 1.86 -7.75
CA ALA A 246 -5.44 2.56 -7.12
C ALA A 246 -5.37 2.42 -5.60
N VAL A 247 -5.51 3.52 -4.86
CA VAL A 247 -5.35 3.50 -3.40
C VAL A 247 -6.48 4.24 -2.70
N ILE A 248 -7.17 3.53 -1.81
CA ILE A 248 -8.27 4.03 -1.01
C ILE A 248 -7.76 4.24 0.43
N MET A 249 -7.42 5.49 0.75
CA MET A 249 -7.13 5.99 2.10
C MET A 249 -5.96 5.35 2.85
N TRP A 250 -5.10 4.57 2.21
CA TRP A 250 -3.94 3.94 2.87
C TRP A 250 -2.98 5.00 3.45
N PRO A 251 -2.41 4.84 4.65
CA PRO A 251 -1.43 5.78 5.18
C PRO A 251 -0.28 6.06 4.18
N GLY A 252 -0.03 7.34 3.88
CA GLY A 252 0.97 7.76 2.89
C GLY A 252 0.55 7.64 1.41
N SER A 253 -0.69 7.24 1.09
CA SER A 253 -1.16 7.11 -0.30
C SER A 253 -1.27 8.43 -1.08
N ASN A 254 -1.15 9.55 -0.39
CA ASN A 254 -1.21 10.90 -0.93
C ASN A 254 0.17 11.54 -1.13
N VAL A 255 1.23 10.75 -0.98
CA VAL A 255 2.62 11.19 -0.99
C VAL A 255 3.25 10.77 -2.32
N PRO A 256 3.76 11.70 -3.14
CA PRO A 256 4.54 11.36 -4.32
C PRO A 256 5.91 10.82 -3.90
N ILE A 257 6.15 9.53 -4.12
CA ILE A 257 7.44 8.86 -3.90
C ILE A 257 8.17 8.80 -5.24
N ASP A 258 9.42 9.26 -5.30
CA ASP A 258 10.15 9.47 -6.57
C ASP A 258 9.39 10.31 -7.62
N SER A 259 8.54 11.24 -7.17
CA SER A 259 7.57 11.99 -8.01
C SER A 259 6.48 11.14 -8.67
N ILE A 260 6.24 9.92 -8.17
CA ILE A 260 5.21 8.99 -8.65
C ILE A 260 4.07 8.91 -7.64
N GLU A 261 2.86 9.19 -8.12
CA GLU A 261 1.60 9.04 -7.40
C GLU A 261 0.80 7.85 -7.98
N PRO A 262 -0.06 7.18 -7.20
CA PRO A 262 -0.98 6.18 -7.76
C PRO A 262 -1.91 6.79 -8.82
N ASP A 263 -2.38 5.97 -9.77
CA ASP A 263 -3.21 6.43 -10.89
C ASP A 263 -4.63 6.82 -10.47
N TYR A 264 -5.13 6.18 -9.41
CA TYR A 264 -6.36 6.55 -8.71
C TYR A 264 -6.08 6.66 -7.22
N TYR A 265 -6.57 7.73 -6.60
CA TYR A 265 -6.39 8.00 -5.17
C TYR A 265 -7.69 8.53 -4.56
N VAL A 266 -8.01 8.04 -3.36
CA VAL A 266 -9.11 8.55 -2.53
C VAL A 266 -8.53 9.08 -1.22
N PRO A 267 -8.69 10.38 -0.91
CA PRO A 267 -8.23 10.97 0.33
C PRO A 267 -8.96 10.40 1.54
N TYR A 268 -8.26 10.33 2.68
CA TYR A 268 -8.86 9.91 3.93
C TYR A 268 -10.05 10.79 4.31
N THR A 269 -11.20 10.17 4.51
CA THR A 269 -12.36 10.79 5.16
C THR A 269 -13.02 9.80 6.10
N ARG A 270 -13.66 10.32 7.15
CA ARG A 270 -14.40 9.56 8.16
C ARG A 270 -15.81 9.16 7.70
N THR A 271 -16.24 9.61 6.51
CA THR A 271 -17.62 9.45 6.02
C THR A 271 -17.81 8.28 5.05
N THR A 272 -16.76 7.82 4.38
CA THR A 272 -16.85 6.71 3.41
C THR A 272 -16.93 5.38 4.15
N THR A 273 -18.01 4.63 3.94
CA THR A 273 -18.25 3.34 4.57
C THR A 273 -17.33 2.25 4.00
N ALA A 274 -17.26 1.08 4.65
CA ALA A 274 -16.52 -0.05 4.11
C ALA A 274 -17.12 -0.51 2.76
N ILE A 275 -18.46 -0.58 2.65
CA ILE A 275 -19.19 -0.93 1.42
C ILE A 275 -18.86 0.03 0.27
N ASP A 276 -18.86 1.36 0.50
CA ASP A 276 -18.50 2.34 -0.55
C ASP A 276 -17.10 2.08 -1.15
N LYS A 277 -16.16 1.61 -0.32
CA LYS A 277 -14.79 1.27 -0.75
C LYS A 277 -14.76 0.00 -1.60
N MET A 278 -15.59 -0.99 -1.25
CA MET A 278 -15.73 -2.23 -2.02
C MET A 278 -16.41 -1.97 -3.36
N ASP A 279 -17.48 -1.16 -3.37
CA ASP A 279 -18.16 -0.73 -4.60
C ASP A 279 -17.21 0.05 -5.52
N LEU A 280 -16.38 0.96 -4.97
CA LEU A 280 -15.38 1.67 -5.76
C LEU A 280 -14.33 0.72 -6.36
N ALA A 281 -13.84 -0.25 -5.59
CA ALA A 281 -12.92 -1.26 -6.10
C ALA A 281 -13.54 -2.11 -7.24
N LEU A 282 -14.80 -2.53 -7.07
CA LEU A 282 -15.56 -3.25 -8.11
C LEU A 282 -15.79 -2.40 -9.37
N ASN A 283 -16.12 -1.11 -9.21
CA ASN A 283 -16.28 -0.18 -10.32
C ASN A 283 -14.97 0.06 -11.07
N TRP A 284 -13.81 0.06 -10.38
CA TRP A 284 -12.51 0.11 -11.04
C TRP A 284 -12.21 -1.17 -11.85
N LEU A 285 -12.65 -2.35 -11.41
CA LEU A 285 -12.55 -3.58 -12.20
C LEU A 285 -13.42 -3.55 -13.47
N ASP A 286 -14.48 -2.76 -13.50
CA ASP A 286 -15.34 -2.59 -14.69
C ASP A 286 -14.77 -1.63 -15.74
N LEU A 287 -13.66 -0.93 -15.45
CA LEU A 287 -12.98 -0.06 -16.42
C LEU A 287 -12.44 -0.85 -17.63
N PRO A 288 -12.24 -0.20 -18.80
CA PRO A 288 -11.48 -0.75 -19.91
C PRO A 288 -10.08 -1.17 -19.46
N ILE A 289 -9.48 -2.20 -20.08
CA ILE A 289 -8.18 -2.76 -19.66
C ILE A 289 -7.07 -1.71 -19.56
N GLU A 290 -7.02 -0.77 -20.53
CA GLU A 290 -6.05 0.34 -20.56
C GLU A 290 -6.18 1.33 -19.39
N GLU A 291 -7.31 1.35 -18.68
CA GLU A 291 -7.58 2.24 -17.54
C GLU A 291 -7.76 1.46 -16.22
N ARG A 292 -7.86 0.13 -16.26
CA ARG A 292 -8.13 -0.69 -15.07
C ARG A 292 -6.88 -0.81 -14.20
N PRO A 293 -6.97 -0.51 -12.88
CA PRO A 293 -5.86 -0.75 -11.96
C PRO A 293 -5.68 -2.24 -11.65
N GLN A 294 -4.44 -2.72 -11.72
CA GLN A 294 -4.04 -4.05 -11.28
C GLN A 294 -3.67 -4.06 -9.78
N SER A 295 -3.13 -2.97 -9.22
CA SER A 295 -2.79 -2.87 -7.79
C SER A 295 -3.80 -2.01 -7.04
N ILE A 296 -4.76 -2.61 -6.34
CA ILE A 296 -5.80 -1.91 -5.56
C ILE A 296 -5.52 -2.08 -4.06
N SER A 297 -5.19 -1.00 -3.35
CA SER A 297 -4.94 -1.01 -1.89
C SER A 297 -6.02 -0.25 -1.11
N ILE A 298 -6.58 -0.84 -0.06
CA ILE A 298 -7.75 -0.33 0.66
C ILE A 298 -7.51 -0.36 2.18
N TYR A 299 -7.73 0.77 2.84
CA TYR A 299 -7.64 0.90 4.30
C TYR A 299 -9.02 1.08 4.95
N ILE A 300 -9.26 0.37 6.07
CA ILE A 300 -10.56 0.32 6.77
C ILE A 300 -10.34 0.51 8.29
N PRO A 301 -10.53 1.73 8.84
CA PRO A 301 -10.18 2.07 10.24
C PRO A 301 -11.19 1.64 11.33
N GLN A 302 -12.31 1.02 10.96
CA GLN A 302 -13.47 0.93 11.86
C GLN A 302 -13.24 0.07 13.12
N ILE A 303 -12.48 -1.02 13.02
CA ILE A 303 -12.27 -1.97 14.12
C ILE A 303 -11.38 -1.34 15.20
N ASP A 304 -10.23 -0.76 14.83
CA ASP A 304 -9.40 0.04 15.72
C ASP A 304 -10.20 1.14 16.43
N GLN A 305 -10.92 1.98 15.68
CA GLN A 305 -11.72 3.07 16.27
C GLN A 305 -12.74 2.54 17.28
N LYS A 306 -13.29 1.33 17.05
CA LYS A 306 -14.18 0.66 17.99
C LYS A 306 -13.42 0.12 19.20
N GLY A 307 -12.24 -0.47 18.99
CA GLY A 307 -11.32 -0.99 20.00
C GLY A 307 -10.82 0.08 20.97
N HIS A 308 -10.34 1.23 20.47
CA HIS A 308 -9.99 2.39 21.31
C HIS A 308 -11.17 2.86 22.18
N GLY A 309 -12.36 2.99 21.61
CA GLY A 309 -13.55 3.46 22.32
C GLY A 309 -14.17 2.44 23.29
N GLY A 310 -14.06 1.15 23.00
CA GLY A 310 -14.74 0.07 23.72
C GLY A 310 -13.85 -0.82 24.59
N GLY A 311 -12.56 -0.92 24.26
CA GLY A 311 -11.68 -2.04 24.62
C GLY A 311 -11.82 -3.21 23.62
N PRO A 312 -10.84 -4.14 23.59
CA PRO A 312 -10.88 -5.35 22.74
C PRO A 312 -12.02 -6.32 23.11
N ASP A 313 -12.69 -6.13 24.25
CA ASP A 313 -13.90 -6.86 24.65
C ASP A 313 -15.14 -5.95 24.76
N GLY A 314 -15.11 -4.80 24.08
CA GLY A 314 -16.21 -3.86 24.06
C GLY A 314 -17.48 -4.45 23.44
N LYS A 315 -18.65 -4.22 24.08
CA LYS A 315 -19.97 -4.76 23.67
C LYS A 315 -20.37 -4.55 22.20
N GLN A 316 -19.76 -3.58 21.51
CA GLN A 316 -20.03 -3.25 20.11
C GLN A 316 -18.98 -3.82 19.13
N LEU A 317 -17.91 -4.46 19.61
CA LEU A 317 -16.85 -4.97 18.74
C LEU A 317 -17.39 -6.02 17.77
N ASN A 318 -18.13 -7.02 18.26
CA ASN A 318 -18.70 -8.07 17.41
C ASN A 318 -19.63 -7.52 16.31
N SER A 319 -20.33 -6.40 16.55
CA SER A 319 -21.12 -5.72 15.52
C SER A 319 -20.22 -5.15 14.43
N VAL A 320 -19.15 -4.43 14.80
CA VAL A 320 -18.22 -3.84 13.82
C VAL A 320 -17.42 -4.92 13.08
N LEU A 321 -17.07 -6.03 13.73
CA LEU A 321 -16.49 -7.19 13.05
C LEU A 321 -17.43 -7.76 11.97
N SER A 322 -18.71 -7.94 12.31
CA SER A 322 -19.74 -8.36 11.34
C SER A 322 -19.92 -7.34 10.22
N ASP A 323 -19.96 -6.04 10.52
CA ASP A 323 -20.11 -4.97 9.51
C ASP A 323 -18.94 -4.95 8.51
N MET A 324 -17.71 -5.25 8.98
CA MET A 324 -16.53 -5.32 8.10
C MET A 324 -16.48 -6.64 7.32
N ASP A 325 -16.90 -7.75 7.92
CA ASP A 325 -17.02 -9.04 7.25
C ASP A 325 -18.08 -9.01 6.14
N ASP A 326 -19.24 -8.40 6.38
CA ASP A 326 -20.28 -8.17 5.37
C ASP A 326 -19.75 -7.35 4.18
N ALA A 327 -18.81 -6.43 4.41
CA ALA A 327 -18.14 -5.70 3.33
C ALA A 327 -17.20 -6.61 2.51
N ILE A 328 -16.42 -7.49 3.16
CA ILE A 328 -15.62 -8.50 2.46
C ILE A 328 -16.53 -9.45 1.66
N GLY A 329 -17.64 -9.89 2.22
CA GLY A 329 -18.65 -10.71 1.54
C GLY A 329 -19.29 -10.02 0.34
N HIS A 330 -19.59 -8.74 0.45
CA HIS A 330 -20.09 -7.91 -0.66
C HIS A 330 -19.06 -7.81 -1.80
N LEU A 331 -17.78 -7.60 -1.49
CA LEU A 331 -16.71 -7.63 -2.49
C LEU A 331 -16.59 -8.99 -3.16
N MET A 332 -16.52 -10.08 -2.38
CA MET A 332 -16.42 -11.45 -2.90
C MET A 332 -17.59 -11.76 -3.86
N LYS A 333 -18.82 -11.48 -3.45
CA LYS A 333 -20.01 -11.62 -4.31
C LYS A 333 -19.93 -10.76 -5.58
N GLY A 334 -19.36 -9.56 -5.47
CA GLY A 334 -19.12 -8.66 -6.60
C GLY A 334 -18.10 -9.20 -7.61
N LEU A 335 -17.07 -9.91 -7.14
CA LEU A 335 -16.09 -10.64 -7.96
C LEU A 335 -16.75 -11.86 -8.63
N THR A 336 -17.53 -12.66 -7.88
CA THR A 336 -18.23 -13.83 -8.43
C THR A 336 -19.24 -13.45 -9.50
N THR A 337 -19.99 -12.35 -9.30
CA THR A 337 -20.93 -11.82 -10.30
C THR A 337 -20.23 -11.39 -11.60
N ARG A 338 -18.95 -11.04 -11.53
CA ARG A 338 -18.10 -10.68 -12.67
C ARG A 338 -17.27 -11.85 -13.22
N ASN A 339 -17.44 -13.06 -12.68
CA ASN A 339 -16.65 -14.25 -13.00
C ASN A 339 -15.13 -14.00 -12.81
N LEU A 340 -14.75 -13.37 -11.69
CA LEU A 340 -13.37 -12.98 -11.36
C LEU A 340 -12.74 -13.78 -10.21
N ASP A 341 -13.43 -14.78 -9.66
CA ASP A 341 -12.95 -15.58 -8.53
C ASP A 341 -11.61 -16.29 -8.81
N SER A 342 -11.33 -16.57 -10.09
CA SER A 342 -10.10 -17.21 -10.58
C SER A 342 -9.19 -16.26 -11.38
N HIS A 343 -9.35 -14.95 -11.17
CA HIS A 343 -8.68 -13.90 -11.95
C HIS A 343 -8.07 -12.83 -11.02
N VAL A 344 -8.79 -12.46 -9.98
CA VAL A 344 -8.39 -11.45 -9.00
C VAL A 344 -7.85 -12.11 -7.73
N HIS A 345 -6.74 -11.57 -7.24
CA HIS A 345 -6.22 -11.84 -5.91
C HIS A 345 -6.92 -10.99 -4.86
N LEU A 346 -7.40 -11.62 -3.79
CA LEU A 346 -7.93 -10.93 -2.62
C LEU A 346 -7.04 -11.27 -1.43
N VAL A 347 -6.46 -10.23 -0.81
CA VAL A 347 -5.58 -10.33 0.36
C VAL A 347 -6.14 -9.43 1.45
N VAL A 348 -6.49 -9.99 2.60
CA VAL A 348 -7.01 -9.26 3.76
C VAL A 348 -6.05 -9.44 4.94
N VAL A 349 -5.62 -8.32 5.52
CA VAL A 349 -4.69 -8.25 6.65
C VAL A 349 -5.19 -7.28 7.71
N SER A 350 -4.46 -7.24 8.82
CA SER A 350 -4.40 -6.07 9.69
C SER A 350 -2.95 -5.66 9.91
N ASP A 351 -2.76 -4.46 10.43
CA ASP A 351 -1.47 -3.86 10.73
C ASP A 351 -1.00 -4.16 12.16
N HIS A 352 -1.91 -4.26 13.11
CA HIS A 352 -1.68 -4.69 14.49
C HIS A 352 -2.96 -5.22 15.16
N GLY A 353 -2.80 -5.81 16.35
CA GLY A 353 -3.89 -6.13 17.26
C GLY A 353 -4.31 -4.98 18.19
N MET A 354 -4.80 -5.32 19.38
CA MET A 354 -5.39 -4.38 20.36
C MET A 354 -5.36 -4.97 21.78
N ALA A 355 -4.86 -4.21 22.76
CA ALA A 355 -4.82 -4.59 24.18
C ALA A 355 -5.76 -3.71 25.04
N ALA A 356 -6.27 -4.24 26.14
CA ALA A 356 -7.16 -3.51 27.05
C ALA A 356 -6.38 -2.61 28.01
N THR A 357 -6.78 -1.34 28.13
CA THR A 357 -6.23 -0.37 29.09
C THR A 357 -7.17 -0.17 30.28
N ASP A 358 -6.62 0.18 31.43
CA ASP A 358 -7.40 0.46 32.65
C ASP A 358 -6.72 1.53 33.52
N LYS A 359 -7.50 2.25 34.33
CA LYS A 359 -6.99 3.29 35.25
C LYS A 359 -6.06 2.78 36.34
N SER A 360 -6.09 1.49 36.66
CA SER A 360 -5.13 0.83 37.56
C SER A 360 -3.78 0.52 36.89
N ARG A 361 -3.66 0.68 35.57
CA ARG A 361 -2.47 0.38 34.77
C ARG A 361 -1.92 1.64 34.08
N LEU A 362 -1.72 2.70 34.86
CA LEU A 362 -1.17 3.97 34.39
C LEU A 362 0.21 4.22 34.99
N ILE A 363 1.17 4.60 34.16
CA ILE A 363 2.53 4.96 34.55
C ILE A 363 2.68 6.47 34.34
N PHE A 364 2.86 7.20 35.44
CA PHE A 364 3.04 8.65 35.44
C PHE A 364 4.53 8.99 35.39
N TYR A 365 5.07 9.29 34.20
CA TYR A 365 6.52 9.50 34.05
C TYR A 365 7.00 10.82 34.67
N ASP A 366 6.11 11.78 34.87
CA ASP A 366 6.30 13.02 35.64
C ASP A 366 6.23 12.82 37.18
N HIS A 367 6.03 11.58 37.64
CA HIS A 367 6.33 11.13 39.01
C HIS A 367 7.66 10.37 39.12
N ILE A 368 8.27 9.98 37.99
CA ILE A 368 9.56 9.28 37.93
C ILE A 368 10.71 10.29 37.80
N LEU A 369 10.52 11.31 36.96
CA LEU A 369 11.51 12.34 36.67
C LEU A 369 11.46 13.51 37.66
N SER A 370 12.59 14.17 37.84
CA SER A 370 12.67 15.46 38.51
C SER A 370 12.11 16.58 37.61
N LYS A 371 11.59 17.66 38.24
CA LYS A 371 11.07 18.81 37.50
C LYS A 371 12.14 19.56 36.69
N GLU A 372 13.42 19.42 37.08
CA GLU A 372 14.56 19.88 36.28
C GLU A 372 14.72 19.03 35.01
N SER A 373 14.77 17.70 35.15
CA SER A 373 14.86 16.77 34.02
C SER A 373 13.67 16.86 33.06
N GLU A 374 12.44 17.01 33.57
CA GLU A 374 11.26 17.32 32.75
C GLU A 374 11.42 18.63 31.96
N SER A 375 12.03 19.66 32.56
CA SER A 375 12.21 20.96 31.90
C SER A 375 13.13 20.87 30.67
N PHE A 376 14.04 19.90 30.63
CA PHE A 376 14.95 19.65 29.51
C PHE A 376 14.31 18.89 28.35
N LEU A 377 13.16 18.23 28.53
CA LEU A 377 12.58 17.30 27.54
C LEU A 377 11.62 17.99 26.56
N ARG A 378 11.59 17.50 25.32
CA ARG A 378 10.49 17.74 24.37
C ARG A 378 9.21 17.04 24.85
N ASP A 379 8.10 17.26 24.13
CA ASP A 379 6.90 16.45 24.31
C ASP A 379 7.14 14.98 23.93
N ARG A 380 6.31 14.09 24.47
CA ARG A 380 6.50 12.64 24.32
C ARG A 380 6.37 12.18 22.87
N GLU A 381 7.23 11.25 22.47
CA GLU A 381 7.16 10.57 21.17
C GLU A 381 6.58 9.14 21.34
N ALA A 382 5.98 8.58 20.29
CA ALA A 382 5.59 7.16 20.19
C ALA A 382 4.56 6.58 21.23
N TRP A 383 3.64 7.38 21.77
CA TRP A 383 2.58 6.88 22.67
C TRP A 383 1.77 5.70 22.09
N PRO A 384 1.46 4.61 22.85
CA PRO A 384 1.51 4.44 24.31
C PRO A 384 2.87 4.08 24.91
N LEU A 385 3.91 3.89 24.08
CA LEU A 385 5.29 3.86 24.55
C LEU A 385 5.66 5.26 25.08
N LEU A 386 6.89 5.42 25.57
CA LEU A 386 7.43 6.75 25.83
C LEU A 386 8.81 6.89 25.19
N GLY A 387 8.88 7.61 24.07
CA GLY A 387 10.11 8.18 23.56
C GLY A 387 10.41 9.50 24.27
N LEU A 388 11.60 9.63 24.86
CA LEU A 388 12.09 10.85 25.50
C LEU A 388 13.31 11.40 24.77
N ARG A 389 13.29 12.71 24.49
CA ARG A 389 14.37 13.44 23.82
C ARG A 389 14.56 14.81 24.49
N PRO A 390 15.80 15.21 24.83
CA PRO A 390 16.08 16.58 25.24
C PRO A 390 15.75 17.60 24.14
N LYS A 391 15.41 18.83 24.54
CA LYS A 391 15.33 19.99 23.66
C LYS A 391 16.72 20.35 23.11
N GLN A 392 16.76 21.13 22.04
CA GLN A 392 18.02 21.55 21.42
C GLN A 392 18.86 22.50 22.30
N ASP A 393 18.22 23.18 23.25
CA ASP A 393 18.80 24.09 24.24
C ASP A 393 19.04 23.44 25.62
N ALA A 394 18.76 22.14 25.76
CA ALA A 394 19.06 21.40 26.99
C ALA A 394 20.58 21.23 27.20
N PRO A 395 21.07 21.17 28.46
CA PRO A 395 22.47 20.87 28.73
C PRO A 395 22.91 19.50 28.22
N ASP A 396 24.18 19.35 27.84
CA ASP A 396 24.73 18.10 27.28
C ASP A 396 24.51 16.87 28.20
N TYR A 397 24.47 17.08 29.52
CA TYR A 397 24.24 16.02 30.52
C TYR A 397 22.77 15.61 30.69
N ALA A 398 21.81 16.35 30.11
CA ALA A 398 20.38 16.14 30.35
C ALA A 398 19.89 14.75 29.96
N LEU A 399 20.43 14.17 28.88
CA LEU A 399 20.06 12.83 28.43
C LEU A 399 20.44 11.76 29.46
N ASP A 400 21.68 11.80 29.95
CA ASP A 400 22.16 10.85 30.95
C ASP A 400 21.51 11.10 32.31
N GLN A 401 21.20 12.35 32.69
CA GLN A 401 20.44 12.63 33.91
C GLN A 401 19.04 11.99 33.87
N VAL A 402 18.26 12.22 32.79
CA VAL A 402 16.94 11.61 32.59
C VAL A 402 17.02 10.08 32.63
N TYR A 403 17.99 9.48 31.92
CA TYR A 403 18.17 8.03 31.92
C TYR A 403 18.52 7.48 33.32
N ASN A 404 19.41 8.16 34.04
CA ASN A 404 19.82 7.76 35.39
C ASN A 404 18.68 7.88 36.41
N GLU A 405 17.84 8.91 36.33
CA GLU A 405 16.63 9.04 37.17
C GLU A 405 15.68 7.85 36.95
N ILE A 406 15.42 7.49 35.68
CA ILE A 406 14.60 6.32 35.34
C ILE A 406 15.24 5.03 35.87
N GLN A 407 16.55 4.82 35.65
CA GLN A 407 17.25 3.63 36.14
C GLN A 407 17.23 3.52 37.68
N GLN A 408 17.37 4.63 38.40
CA GLN A 408 17.24 4.65 39.86
C GLN A 408 15.84 4.28 40.32
N TYR A 409 14.80 4.83 39.67
CA TYR A 409 13.41 4.45 39.94
C TYR A 409 13.18 2.96 39.68
N VAL A 410 13.64 2.45 38.53
CA VAL A 410 13.56 1.03 38.13
C VAL A 410 14.22 0.14 39.18
N GLN A 411 15.40 0.49 39.70
CA GLN A 411 16.11 -0.28 40.73
C GLN A 411 15.40 -0.25 42.09
N GLN A 412 14.80 0.88 42.48
CA GLN A 412 14.15 1.05 43.78
C GLN A 412 12.74 0.44 43.86
N ASN A 413 12.06 0.28 42.72
CA ASN A 413 10.64 -0.08 42.66
C ASN A 413 10.39 -1.43 41.94
N GLN A 414 11.36 -2.36 41.94
CA GLN A 414 11.17 -3.68 41.31
C GLN A 414 10.04 -4.50 41.98
N PRO A 415 9.19 -5.19 41.20
CA PRO A 415 9.09 -5.16 39.73
C PRO A 415 8.35 -3.92 39.21
N VAL A 416 8.88 -3.31 38.15
CA VAL A 416 8.20 -2.22 37.41
C VAL A 416 7.53 -2.77 36.14
N PRO A 417 6.35 -2.25 35.73
CA PRO A 417 5.59 -2.78 34.59
C PRO A 417 6.04 -2.16 33.25
N PHE A 418 7.35 -2.02 33.05
CA PHE A 418 7.95 -1.49 31.82
C PHE A 418 9.44 -1.84 31.69
N GLN A 419 9.93 -1.82 30.46
CA GLN A 419 11.35 -1.91 30.11
C GLN A 419 11.86 -0.56 29.61
N VAL A 420 13.14 -0.25 29.81
CA VAL A 420 13.78 1.00 29.37
C VAL A 420 15.08 0.68 28.62
N PHE A 421 15.28 1.35 27.49
CA PHE A 421 16.44 1.20 26.62
C PHE A 421 16.97 2.57 26.18
N LYS A 422 18.30 2.72 26.06
CA LYS A 422 18.82 3.72 25.10
C LYS A 422 18.60 3.17 23.70
N ARG A 423 18.39 4.05 22.71
CA ARG A 423 18.14 3.63 21.32
C ARG A 423 19.18 2.61 20.80
N ASN A 424 20.46 2.88 20.99
CA ASN A 424 21.58 2.02 20.60
C ASN A 424 21.78 0.77 21.48
N GLU A 425 20.90 0.54 22.44
CA GLU A 425 20.84 -0.64 23.31
C GLU A 425 19.54 -1.45 23.09
N MET A 426 18.71 -1.04 22.11
CA MET A 426 17.48 -1.75 21.75
C MET A 426 17.80 -3.19 21.29
N PRO A 427 17.05 -4.20 21.78
CA PRO A 427 17.22 -5.57 21.32
C PRO A 427 17.05 -5.70 19.81
N ALA A 428 18.06 -6.23 19.12
CA ALA A 428 18.14 -6.27 17.65
C ALA A 428 16.90 -6.83 16.93
N ARG A 429 16.14 -7.73 17.58
CA ARG A 429 14.86 -8.28 17.06
C ARG A 429 13.80 -7.22 16.75
N PHE A 430 13.91 -6.02 17.32
CA PHE A 430 12.96 -4.94 17.11
C PHE A 430 13.20 -4.20 15.79
N HIS A 431 14.44 -4.22 15.23
CA HIS A 431 14.83 -3.42 14.07
C HIS A 431 14.40 -1.95 14.22
N TYR A 432 14.86 -1.35 15.33
CA TYR A 432 14.39 -0.06 15.82
C TYR A 432 15.50 0.72 16.55
N ASP A 433 16.66 0.87 15.92
CA ASP A 433 17.75 1.72 16.40
C ASP A 433 18.42 2.59 15.31
N ALA A 434 18.30 2.22 14.03
CA ALA A 434 19.13 2.73 12.94
C ALA A 434 18.86 4.18 12.47
N THR A 435 17.90 4.90 13.06
CA THR A 435 17.55 6.28 12.64
C THR A 435 17.33 7.24 13.80
N ASP A 436 17.81 8.48 13.67
CA ASP A 436 17.74 9.53 14.70
C ASP A 436 16.30 10.06 14.94
N ARG A 437 15.36 9.68 14.08
CA ARG A 437 13.91 9.88 14.28
C ARG A 437 13.40 9.08 15.49
N ILE A 438 14.05 7.99 15.85
CA ILE A 438 13.78 7.25 17.09
C ILE A 438 14.35 8.07 18.26
N ALA A 439 13.55 8.28 19.31
CA ALA A 439 13.99 9.00 20.49
C ALA A 439 15.20 8.30 21.17
N PRO A 440 16.14 9.05 21.78
CA PRO A 440 17.35 8.45 22.35
C PRO A 440 17.08 7.57 23.59
N ILE A 441 15.97 7.78 24.30
CA ILE A 441 15.49 6.89 25.37
C ILE A 441 14.09 6.39 24.99
N LEU A 442 13.89 5.08 25.02
CA LEU A 442 12.61 4.39 24.79
C LEU A 442 12.19 3.67 26.07
N ILE A 443 10.94 3.88 26.49
CA ILE A 443 10.29 3.09 27.54
C ILE A 443 9.14 2.30 26.91
N ILE A 444 9.19 0.98 27.06
CA ILE A 444 8.20 0.03 26.54
C ILE A 444 7.37 -0.48 27.73
N PRO A 445 6.08 -0.08 27.86
CA PRO A 445 5.23 -0.58 28.93
C PRO A 445 4.86 -2.06 28.71
N ASP A 446 4.59 -2.76 29.81
CA ASP A 446 3.94 -4.07 29.76
C ASP A 446 2.53 -3.95 29.15
N VAL A 447 2.06 -5.02 28.52
CA VAL A 447 0.81 -5.00 27.76
C VAL A 447 -0.38 -4.60 28.62
N GLY A 448 -1.10 -3.57 28.19
CA GLY A 448 -2.26 -3.02 28.88
C GLY A 448 -1.93 -1.91 29.89
N TYR A 449 -0.65 -1.52 30.05
CA TYR A 449 -0.24 -0.29 30.72
C TYR A 449 -0.09 0.88 29.74
N SER A 450 -0.42 2.08 30.19
CA SER A 450 -0.21 3.32 29.41
C SER A 450 0.71 4.28 30.14
N ILE A 451 1.74 4.79 29.44
CA ILE A 451 2.64 5.82 29.97
C ILE A 451 2.08 7.21 29.62
N ILE A 452 1.80 8.02 30.65
CA ILE A 452 1.11 9.33 30.55
C ILE A 452 1.70 10.35 31.53
N ARG A 453 1.29 11.62 31.45
CA ARG A 453 1.53 12.61 32.52
C ARG A 453 0.39 12.57 33.55
N SER A 454 0.66 12.98 34.78
CA SER A 454 -0.36 13.18 35.83
C SER A 454 -1.45 14.19 35.44
N THR A 455 -1.11 15.12 34.53
CA THR A 455 -2.05 16.08 33.92
C THR A 455 -3.02 15.46 32.91
N ASP A 456 -2.73 14.26 32.38
CA ASP A 456 -3.55 13.64 31.33
C ASP A 456 -4.79 12.91 31.90
N TYR A 457 -4.74 12.53 33.18
CA TYR A 457 -5.82 11.83 33.86
C TYR A 457 -5.72 11.99 35.39
N ASP A 458 -6.77 12.53 36.03
CA ASP A 458 -6.90 12.57 37.48
C ASP A 458 -7.51 11.25 38.01
N PRO A 459 -6.77 10.45 38.81
CA PRO A 459 -7.28 9.22 39.41
C PRO A 459 -8.45 9.42 40.38
N ASN A 460 -8.60 10.62 40.95
CA ASN A 460 -9.64 10.95 41.93
C ASN A 460 -10.94 11.43 41.28
N SER A 461 -10.94 11.72 39.98
CA SER A 461 -12.10 12.20 39.22
C SER A 461 -13.30 11.23 39.21
N GLY A 462 -13.07 9.97 39.56
CA GLY A 462 -14.07 8.89 39.50
C GLY A 462 -14.36 8.40 38.08
N LEU A 463 -13.86 9.07 37.05
CA LEU A 463 -14.07 8.73 35.64
C LEU A 463 -13.28 7.47 35.24
N ASP A 464 -13.74 6.78 34.20
CA ASP A 464 -12.96 5.72 33.56
C ASP A 464 -11.83 6.32 32.73
N TYR A 465 -10.66 5.66 32.74
CA TYR A 465 -9.56 6.01 31.83
C TYR A 465 -9.98 5.81 30.36
N ARG A 466 -9.41 6.65 29.48
CA ARG A 466 -9.62 6.61 28.04
C ARG A 466 -8.29 6.79 27.30
N PRO A 467 -8.05 6.05 26.20
CA PRO A 467 -8.93 5.05 25.59
C PRO A 467 -9.04 3.77 26.45
N ARG A 468 -9.96 2.86 26.08
CA ARG A 468 -10.14 1.54 26.73
C ARG A 468 -9.42 0.40 25.99
N GLY A 469 -8.99 0.66 24.77
CA GLY A 469 -8.06 -0.19 24.02
C GLY A 469 -6.90 0.64 23.50
N ILE A 470 -5.71 0.06 23.45
CA ILE A 470 -4.56 0.66 22.79
C ILE A 470 -3.65 -0.43 22.20
N HIS A 471 -2.78 -0.04 21.28
CA HIS A 471 -1.79 -0.86 20.60
C HIS A 471 -0.47 -0.08 20.53
N GLY A 472 0.63 -0.74 20.20
CA GLY A 472 1.97 -0.14 20.12
C GLY A 472 3.01 -0.79 21.04
N TYR A 473 2.62 -1.84 21.76
CA TYR A 473 3.48 -2.62 22.64
C TYR A 473 4.52 -3.45 21.85
N ASP A 474 5.26 -4.30 22.58
CA ASP A 474 6.11 -5.34 22.01
C ASP A 474 5.37 -6.12 20.90
N ASN A 475 5.98 -6.19 19.71
CA ASN A 475 5.37 -6.75 18.52
C ASN A 475 5.22 -8.30 18.57
N LEU A 476 5.79 -8.96 19.59
CA LEU A 476 5.59 -10.39 19.85
C LEU A 476 4.48 -10.69 20.86
N ALA A 477 3.86 -9.66 21.46
CA ALA A 477 2.73 -9.84 22.37
C ALA A 477 1.52 -10.49 21.67
N LEU A 478 0.80 -11.36 22.38
CA LEU A 478 -0.38 -12.06 21.84
C LEU A 478 -1.45 -11.06 21.38
N GLU A 479 -1.61 -9.99 22.15
CA GLU A 479 -2.56 -8.91 21.94
C GLU A 479 -2.28 -8.11 20.68
N MET A 480 -1.03 -8.06 20.21
CA MET A 480 -0.59 -7.26 19.05
C MET A 480 -0.62 -8.06 17.73
N ARG A 481 -0.90 -9.36 17.77
CA ARG A 481 -0.98 -10.23 16.59
C ARG A 481 -2.06 -9.78 15.60
N ALA A 482 -1.69 -9.71 14.33
CA ALA A 482 -2.55 -9.36 13.21
C ALA A 482 -3.12 -10.60 12.49
N ILE A 483 -4.15 -10.40 11.67
CA ILE A 483 -4.68 -11.41 10.75
C ILE A 483 -3.95 -11.36 9.40
N PHE A 484 -3.95 -12.49 8.70
CA PHE A 484 -3.66 -12.59 7.28
C PHE A 484 -4.52 -13.71 6.67
N THR A 485 -5.22 -13.39 5.58
CA THR A 485 -5.86 -14.36 4.68
C THR A 485 -5.69 -13.93 3.23
N ALA A 486 -5.51 -14.88 2.32
CA ALA A 486 -5.29 -14.61 0.90
C ALA A 486 -5.87 -15.69 0.00
N ARG A 487 -6.44 -15.28 -1.14
CA ARG A 487 -6.93 -16.16 -2.19
C ARG A 487 -6.57 -15.61 -3.58
N GLY A 488 -6.57 -16.49 -4.58
CA GLY A 488 -6.50 -16.16 -6.01
C GLY A 488 -5.48 -17.01 -6.76
N PRO A 489 -5.34 -16.83 -8.08
CA PRO A 489 -4.67 -17.81 -8.97
C PRO A 489 -3.24 -18.19 -8.58
N GLN A 490 -2.37 -17.21 -8.31
CA GLN A 490 -1.00 -17.45 -7.83
C GLN A 490 -0.92 -18.08 -6.42
N VAL A 491 -1.95 -17.93 -5.58
CA VAL A 491 -2.03 -18.54 -4.24
C VAL A 491 -2.45 -20.00 -4.38
N GLU A 492 -3.53 -20.25 -5.14
CA GLU A 492 -4.07 -21.58 -5.44
C GLU A 492 -3.08 -22.47 -6.24
N LYS A 493 -2.15 -21.86 -6.99
CA LYS A 493 -0.99 -22.57 -7.61
C LYS A 493 0.07 -23.06 -6.61
N ARG A 494 0.13 -22.48 -5.41
CA ARG A 494 1.21 -22.70 -4.41
C ARG A 494 0.73 -23.47 -3.18
N TYR A 495 -0.54 -23.32 -2.81
CA TYR A 495 -1.13 -23.89 -1.60
C TYR A 495 -2.51 -24.48 -1.91
N SER A 496 -2.91 -25.51 -1.17
CA SER A 496 -4.26 -26.05 -1.23
C SER A 496 -5.25 -25.11 -0.52
N ALA A 497 -6.52 -25.11 -0.93
CA ALA A 497 -7.57 -24.39 -0.23
C ALA A 497 -7.67 -24.83 1.25
N GLY A 498 -7.80 -23.87 2.16
CA GLY A 498 -7.84 -24.10 3.61
C GLY A 498 -6.46 -24.26 4.26
N THR A 499 -5.36 -24.05 3.54
CA THR A 499 -4.01 -24.16 4.11
C THR A 499 -3.79 -23.11 5.20
N VAL A 500 -3.37 -23.55 6.38
CA VAL A 500 -2.83 -22.67 7.42
C VAL A 500 -1.31 -22.59 7.25
N VAL A 501 -0.78 -21.37 7.19
CA VAL A 501 0.66 -21.10 7.16
C VAL A 501 1.17 -20.70 8.53
N GLU A 502 2.42 -21.06 8.82
CA GLU A 502 3.11 -20.71 10.06
C GLU A 502 3.21 -19.19 10.24
N PRO A 503 3.41 -18.71 11.49
CA PRO A 503 3.54 -17.29 11.76
C PRO A 503 4.71 -16.62 11.01
N PHE A 504 4.47 -15.41 10.51
CA PHE A 504 5.47 -14.60 9.82
C PHE A 504 5.36 -13.11 10.18
N PHE A 505 6.35 -12.29 9.80
CA PHE A 505 6.35 -10.85 10.05
C PHE A 505 5.77 -10.06 8.87
N ASN A 506 5.10 -8.95 9.15
CA ASN A 506 4.44 -8.13 8.13
C ASN A 506 5.38 -7.52 7.07
N THR A 507 6.70 -7.51 7.29
CA THR A 507 7.72 -7.19 6.27
C THR A 507 7.63 -8.08 5.03
N GLU A 508 7.22 -9.35 5.18
CA GLU A 508 7.10 -10.32 4.08
C GLU A 508 5.98 -9.98 3.08
N MET A 509 5.04 -9.11 3.47
CA MET A 509 3.83 -8.82 2.70
C MET A 509 4.13 -8.12 1.36
N TYR A 510 5.06 -7.17 1.33
CA TYR A 510 5.41 -6.50 0.08
C TYR A 510 5.95 -7.48 -0.96
N ARG A 511 6.87 -8.38 -0.58
CA ARG A 511 7.41 -9.37 -1.52
C ARG A 511 6.32 -10.35 -1.97
N PHE A 512 5.43 -10.76 -1.08
CA PHE A 512 4.25 -11.55 -1.47
C PHE A 512 3.38 -10.81 -2.51
N LEU A 513 3.03 -9.54 -2.28
CA LEU A 513 2.23 -8.74 -3.22
C LEU A 513 2.89 -8.58 -4.59
N THR A 514 4.21 -8.34 -4.64
CA THR A 514 4.93 -8.22 -5.93
C THR A 514 4.86 -9.51 -6.76
N ILE A 515 4.84 -10.68 -6.11
CA ILE A 515 4.70 -11.98 -6.78
C ILE A 515 3.26 -12.22 -7.27
N LEU A 516 2.25 -11.73 -6.55
CA LEU A 516 0.85 -11.79 -7.02
C LEU A 516 0.61 -10.85 -8.21
N LEU A 517 1.24 -9.67 -8.21
CA LEU A 517 1.17 -8.69 -9.29
C LEU A 517 2.07 -9.02 -10.49
N ASP A 518 2.96 -10.02 -10.40
CA ASP A 518 3.99 -10.33 -11.41
C ASP A 518 4.89 -9.12 -11.74
N VAL A 519 5.44 -8.51 -10.69
CA VAL A 519 6.38 -7.37 -10.74
C VAL A 519 7.65 -7.67 -9.94
N GLU A 520 8.75 -7.04 -10.31
CA GLU A 520 9.99 -7.06 -9.54
C GLU A 520 9.86 -6.19 -8.29
N ALA A 521 10.42 -6.64 -7.17
CA ALA A 521 10.37 -5.93 -5.90
C ALA A 521 11.56 -4.97 -5.78
N ALA A 522 11.33 -3.76 -5.25
CA ALA A 522 12.41 -2.92 -4.76
C ALA A 522 13.13 -3.58 -3.57
N PRO A 523 14.38 -3.18 -3.23
CA PRO A 523 15.09 -3.69 -2.06
C PRO A 523 14.28 -3.50 -0.77
N ASN A 524 14.09 -4.58 -0.02
CA ASN A 524 13.24 -4.62 1.18
C ASN A 524 13.74 -5.70 2.16
N ASN A 525 13.09 -5.83 3.34
CA ASN A 525 13.52 -6.72 4.42
C ASN A 525 12.85 -8.12 4.40
N SER A 526 12.10 -8.49 3.35
CA SER A 526 11.50 -9.83 3.23
C SER A 526 12.57 -10.93 3.15
N THR A 527 12.34 -12.04 3.84
CA THR A 527 13.23 -13.21 3.92
C THR A 527 12.60 -14.47 3.32
N LEU A 528 11.27 -14.59 3.35
CA LEU A 528 10.52 -15.74 2.84
C LEU A 528 10.37 -15.72 1.31
N ASN A 529 10.76 -14.64 0.65
CA ASN A 529 10.59 -14.45 -0.80
C ASN A 529 9.15 -14.69 -1.28
N GLY A 530 8.16 -14.34 -0.44
CA GLY A 530 6.73 -14.54 -0.70
C GLY A 530 6.27 -16.01 -0.71
N VAL A 531 7.07 -16.94 -0.17
CA VAL A 531 6.69 -18.34 0.03
C VAL A 531 6.59 -18.63 1.53
N PHE A 532 5.36 -18.76 2.02
CA PHE A 532 5.07 -19.04 3.42
C PHE A 532 5.24 -20.54 3.71
N LYS A 533 5.71 -20.86 4.91
CA LYS A 533 5.83 -22.25 5.38
C LYS A 533 4.45 -22.76 5.82
N VAL A 534 4.05 -23.92 5.33
CA VAL A 534 2.78 -24.55 5.71
C VAL A 534 2.88 -25.12 7.13
N GLN A 535 1.86 -24.87 7.95
CA GLN A 535 1.73 -25.48 9.28
C GLN A 535 1.52 -26.99 9.10
N GLN A 536 2.40 -27.80 9.68
CA GLN A 536 2.21 -29.26 9.71
C GLN A 536 1.17 -29.61 10.79
N GLU A 537 0.26 -30.53 10.48
CA GLU A 537 -0.64 -31.12 11.48
C GLU A 537 0.19 -31.74 12.61
N LYS A 538 -0.16 -31.42 13.87
CA LYS A 538 0.53 -31.86 15.09
C LYS A 538 -0.20 -33.02 15.77
#